data_AF-A0A561DZI6-F1
#
_entry.id   AF-A0A561DZI6-F1
#
_cell.length_a   1.000
_cell.length_b   1.000
_cell.length_c   1.000
_cell.angle_alpha   90.00
_cell.angle_beta   90.00
_cell.angle_gamma   90.00
#
_symmetry.space_group_name_H-M   'P 1'
#
loop_
_entity.id
_entity.type
_entity.pdbx_description
1 polymer ?
#
loop_
_entity_poly.entity_id
_entity_poly.type
_entity_poly.pdbx_seq_one_letter_code
_entity_poly.pdbx_strand_id
1 'polypeptide(L)'
;MNLIDLLSKISTEHQHALSWFVKNSGEEDVPFTPKFDGIQIVSPAQGIYKPASSVYALSVKETLGGSYPDQKPVYMADGSWLYAYHQQGDNSKTDRDKLSANRALMKNISDLVPVGVWLQTQSKGRKGAQYKIGIALPVAWVSGFFILVGASPTGDIPDDIPSPAETFTFILQKNQEEIVNTEGFFDPSSVVDERKKALRAIVQRQGQSSFRKKVLHAYGGKCPITGCDIEEALEAAHITPYMGTSTNSVQNGLPLRGDIHTLWDLGYICVDSSDMTVLLHPKLQSSEYGKHHGMALRLPKNVSDAPSKSALDEHRDFCDL
;
A
#
# COMPACT_ATOMS: atom_id res chain seq x y z
N MET A 1 -2.70 2.14 26.69
CA MET A 1 -1.42 1.47 27.06
C MET A 1 -0.30 2.53 27.14
N ASN A 2 0.64 2.47 28.09
CA ASN A 2 1.71 3.49 28.21
C ASN A 2 3.06 3.01 27.62
N LEU A 3 3.72 3.89 26.87
CA LEU A 3 4.99 3.59 26.18
C LEU A 3 6.13 3.23 27.14
N ILE A 4 6.20 3.85 28.33
CA ILE A 4 7.26 3.61 29.31
C ILE A 4 7.20 2.17 29.84
N ASP A 5 5.99 1.63 30.05
CA ASP A 5 5.78 0.27 30.55
C ASP A 5 6.27 -0.79 29.54
N LEU A 6 6.11 -0.54 28.25
CA LEU A 6 6.57 -1.44 27.18
C LEU A 6 8.10 -1.56 27.12
N LEU A 7 8.81 -0.48 27.45
CA LEU A 7 10.27 -0.42 27.41
C LEU A 7 10.94 -1.24 28.52
N SER A 8 10.21 -1.68 29.54
CA SER A 8 10.74 -2.49 30.65
C SER A 8 11.08 -3.95 30.27
N LYS A 9 10.63 -4.41 29.09
CA LYS A 9 10.70 -5.83 28.67
C LYS A 9 11.85 -6.16 27.71
N ILE A 10 12.73 -5.20 27.43
CA ILE A 10 13.77 -5.30 26.40
C ILE A 10 15.17 -5.12 27.00
N SER A 11 16.22 -5.47 26.24
CA SER A 11 17.60 -5.37 26.74
C SER A 11 17.96 -3.93 27.10
N THR A 12 18.82 -3.75 28.11
CA THR A 12 19.22 -2.44 28.62
C THR A 12 19.80 -1.54 27.52
N GLU A 13 20.58 -2.09 26.59
CA GLU A 13 21.14 -1.33 25.46
C GLU A 13 20.04 -0.85 24.49
N HIS A 14 19.06 -1.70 24.16
CA HIS A 14 17.96 -1.33 23.26
C HIS A 14 17.02 -0.32 23.94
N GLN A 15 16.77 -0.50 25.24
CA GLN A 15 16.02 0.46 26.06
C GLN A 15 16.73 1.82 26.10
N HIS A 16 18.05 1.84 26.33
CA HIS A 16 18.85 3.07 26.33
C HIS A 16 18.76 3.79 24.98
N ALA A 17 18.86 3.04 23.89
CA ALA A 17 18.70 3.59 22.54
C ALA A 17 17.30 4.17 22.29
N LEU A 18 16.23 3.48 22.71
CA LEU A 18 14.86 3.97 22.58
C LEU A 18 14.57 5.18 23.48
N SER A 19 15.27 5.33 24.61
CA SER A 19 15.12 6.49 25.50
C SER A 19 15.46 7.82 24.79
N TRP A 20 16.39 7.78 23.83
CA TRP A 20 16.69 8.93 22.99
C TRP A 20 15.47 9.32 22.16
N PHE A 21 14.79 8.36 21.54
CA PHE A 21 13.58 8.65 20.75
C PHE A 21 12.44 9.16 21.62
N VAL A 22 12.25 8.61 22.82
CA VAL A 22 11.25 9.13 23.77
C VAL A 22 11.54 10.60 24.10
N LYS A 23 12.81 10.93 24.41
CA LYS A 23 13.21 12.28 24.80
C LYS A 23 13.07 13.30 23.67
N ASN A 24 13.37 12.91 22.43
CA ASN A 24 13.39 13.81 21.27
C ASN A 24 12.13 13.66 20.40
N SER A 25 11.11 12.89 20.84
CA SER A 25 9.89 12.70 20.07
C SER A 25 9.14 14.02 19.90
N GLY A 26 8.76 14.34 18.66
CA GLY A 26 8.13 15.60 18.29
C GLY A 26 9.12 16.71 17.91
N GLU A 27 10.43 16.53 18.14
CA GLU A 27 11.42 17.48 17.65
C GLU A 27 11.46 17.50 16.11
N GLU A 28 11.56 18.71 15.57
CA GLU A 28 11.72 18.96 14.14
C GLU A 28 13.10 19.56 13.86
N ASP A 29 13.52 19.54 12.60
CA ASP A 29 14.83 20.02 12.16
C ASP A 29 16.03 19.37 12.87
N VAL A 30 15.89 18.09 13.21
CA VAL A 30 16.95 17.30 13.82
C VAL A 30 17.94 16.85 12.75
N PRO A 31 19.24 17.18 12.87
CA PRO A 31 20.24 16.72 11.91
C PRO A 31 20.41 15.20 11.99
N PHE A 32 20.88 14.57 10.91
CA PHE A 32 21.14 13.13 10.93
C PHE A 32 22.22 12.73 11.96
N THR A 33 21.80 12.21 13.12
CA THR A 33 22.69 11.72 14.18
C THR A 33 22.58 10.20 14.30
N PRO A 34 23.48 9.43 13.66
CA PRO A 34 23.34 7.97 13.59
C PRO A 34 23.60 7.26 14.92
N LYS A 35 24.19 7.94 15.91
CA LYS A 35 24.59 7.35 17.19
C LYS A 35 24.14 8.19 18.37
N PHE A 36 23.84 7.51 19.47
CA PHE A 36 23.59 8.07 20.79
C PHE A 36 24.39 7.25 21.81
N ASP A 37 25.24 7.91 22.61
CA ASP A 37 26.15 7.26 23.58
C ASP A 37 26.94 6.06 23.02
N GLY A 38 27.41 6.20 21.77
CA GLY A 38 28.16 5.16 21.08
C GLY A 38 27.31 4.05 20.45
N ILE A 39 26.03 3.94 20.81
CA ILE A 39 25.07 3.01 20.22
C ILE A 39 24.56 3.60 18.92
N GLN A 40 24.56 2.82 17.84
CA GLN A 40 23.93 3.24 16.60
C GLN A 40 22.41 3.15 16.75
N ILE A 41 21.70 4.24 16.46
CA ILE A 41 20.25 4.35 16.64
C ILE A 41 19.48 4.47 15.32
N VAL A 42 20.18 4.68 14.20
CA VAL A 42 19.61 4.67 12.85
C VAL A 42 20.66 4.26 11.82
N SER A 43 20.20 3.62 10.73
CA SER A 43 21.09 3.21 9.65
C SER A 43 21.35 4.39 8.68
N PRO A 44 22.61 4.62 8.25
CA PRO A 44 22.87 5.56 7.16
C PRO A 44 22.30 5.07 5.83
N ALA A 45 22.27 3.75 5.60
CA ALA A 45 21.94 3.15 4.30
C ALA A 45 20.54 2.52 4.24
N GLN A 46 20.06 1.95 5.34
CA GLN A 46 18.81 1.19 5.38
C GLN A 46 17.66 2.04 5.94
N GLY A 47 16.44 1.79 5.45
CA GLY A 47 15.22 2.37 6.02
C GLY A 47 14.92 1.77 7.39
N ILE A 48 14.92 0.44 7.50
CA ILE A 48 14.73 -0.27 8.77
C ILE A 48 16.10 -0.61 9.34
N TYR A 49 16.39 -0.12 10.55
CA TYR A 49 17.61 -0.45 11.27
C TYR A 49 17.35 -1.51 12.34
N LYS A 50 18.00 -2.66 12.17
CA LYS A 50 18.04 -3.76 13.14
C LYS A 50 19.49 -3.94 13.63
N PRO A 51 19.78 -3.65 14.91
CA PRO A 51 21.09 -3.94 15.50
C PRO A 51 21.41 -5.43 15.43
N ALA A 52 22.68 -5.80 15.19
CA ALA A 52 23.10 -7.21 15.15
C ALA A 52 22.89 -7.92 16.50
N SER A 53 22.99 -7.19 17.60
CA SER A 53 22.75 -7.66 18.97
C SER A 53 21.27 -7.82 19.32
N SER A 54 20.34 -7.40 18.45
CA SER A 54 18.91 -7.39 18.75
C SER A 54 18.07 -8.19 17.76
N VAL A 55 17.06 -8.87 18.28
CA VAL A 55 16.02 -9.48 17.46
C VAL A 55 15.01 -8.46 16.92
N TYR A 56 14.93 -7.27 17.52
CA TYR A 56 14.01 -6.20 17.17
C TYR A 56 14.63 -5.19 16.19
N ALA A 57 13.77 -4.55 15.41
CA ALA A 57 14.12 -3.31 14.76
C ALA A 57 14.18 -2.22 15.83
N LEU A 58 15.20 -1.36 15.76
CA LEU A 58 15.37 -0.24 16.68
C LEU A 58 14.75 1.04 16.11
N SER A 59 14.87 1.25 14.80
CA SER A 59 14.29 2.41 14.15
C SER A 59 13.92 2.18 12.70
N VAL A 60 13.01 3.01 12.21
CA VAL A 60 12.68 3.17 10.80
C VAL A 60 13.03 4.59 10.35
N LYS A 61 13.37 4.72 9.08
CA LYS A 61 13.74 5.98 8.44
C LYS A 61 13.08 6.09 7.09
N GLU A 62 12.39 7.21 6.90
CA GLU A 62 11.91 7.68 5.61
C GLU A 62 12.78 8.83 5.12
N THR A 63 13.10 8.80 3.83
CA THR A 63 13.85 9.86 3.16
C THR A 63 12.99 10.50 2.08
N LEU A 64 13.09 11.81 1.91
CA LEU A 64 12.44 12.50 0.81
C LEU A 64 12.94 11.92 -0.51
N GLY A 65 12.00 11.55 -1.38
CA GLY A 65 12.33 10.91 -2.65
C GLY A 65 12.71 9.43 -2.53
N GLY A 66 12.48 8.77 -1.38
CA GLY A 66 12.66 7.34 -1.18
C GLY A 66 12.00 6.48 -2.26
N SER A 67 12.57 5.30 -2.53
CA SER A 67 12.07 4.38 -3.56
C SER A 67 10.76 3.68 -3.16
N TYR A 68 10.40 3.74 -1.88
CA TYR A 68 9.23 3.10 -1.34
C TYR A 68 8.05 4.07 -1.25
N PRO A 69 6.81 3.60 -1.47
CA PRO A 69 5.60 4.42 -1.44
C PRO A 69 5.10 4.62 0.00
N ASP A 70 5.97 5.01 0.92
CA ASP A 70 5.61 5.35 2.29
C ASP A 70 4.51 6.44 2.30
N GLN A 71 3.54 6.34 3.21
CA GLN A 71 2.48 7.33 3.36
C GLN A 71 2.88 8.36 4.41
N LYS A 72 2.50 9.63 4.29
CA LYS A 72 2.74 10.60 5.37
C LYS A 72 1.98 10.20 6.64
N PRO A 73 2.57 10.41 7.83
CA PRO A 73 1.85 10.23 9.09
C PRO A 73 0.58 11.08 9.15
N VAL A 74 -0.49 10.50 9.65
CA VAL A 74 -1.76 11.18 9.91
C VAL A 74 -1.87 11.43 11.41
N TYR A 75 -1.97 12.70 11.80
CA TYR A 75 -2.08 13.11 13.20
C TYR A 75 -3.55 13.16 13.64
N MET A 76 -3.82 12.59 14.82
CA MET A 76 -5.11 12.57 15.48
C MET A 76 -5.29 13.81 16.36
N ALA A 77 -6.52 14.09 16.79
CA ALA A 77 -6.85 15.27 17.59
C ALA A 77 -6.16 15.31 18.96
N ASP A 78 -5.83 14.14 19.52
CA ASP A 78 -5.10 14.00 20.79
C ASP A 78 -3.57 14.10 20.62
N GLY A 79 -3.08 14.31 19.39
CA GLY A 79 -1.66 14.38 19.07
C GLY A 79 -0.98 13.01 18.86
N SER A 80 -1.70 11.90 19.03
CA SER A 80 -1.24 10.60 18.55
C SER A 80 -1.22 10.58 17.02
N TRP A 81 -0.57 9.59 16.41
CA TRP A 81 -0.45 9.55 14.96
C TRP A 81 -0.37 8.13 14.40
N LEU A 82 -0.81 8.00 13.15
CA LEU A 82 -0.86 6.75 12.42
C LEU A 82 0.04 6.84 11.19
N TYR A 83 0.81 5.80 10.91
CA TYR A 83 1.77 5.82 9.82
C TYR A 83 1.86 4.46 9.14
N ALA A 84 1.69 4.47 7.81
CA ALA A 84 1.82 3.28 6.98
C ALA A 84 3.22 3.28 6.34
N TYR A 85 4.12 2.52 6.95
CA TYR A 85 5.52 2.39 6.53
C TYR A 85 5.70 1.15 5.65
N HIS A 86 6.21 1.31 4.44
CA HIS A 86 6.41 0.20 3.52
C HIS A 86 7.54 -0.72 4.01
N GLN A 87 7.37 -2.02 3.82
CA GLN A 87 8.39 -2.99 4.14
C GLN A 87 9.64 -2.84 3.25
N GLN A 88 10.76 -3.44 3.66
CA GLN A 88 11.88 -3.61 2.73
C GLN A 88 11.51 -4.62 1.65
N GLY A 89 11.85 -4.35 0.38
CA GLY A 89 11.59 -5.26 -0.73
C GLY A 89 10.26 -4.98 -1.44
N ASP A 90 9.65 -6.01 -2.02
CA ASP A 90 8.34 -5.90 -2.68
C ASP A 90 7.17 -5.92 -1.68
N ASN A 91 5.91 -5.97 -2.14
CA ASN A 91 4.74 -6.01 -1.25
C ASN A 91 4.40 -7.43 -0.77
N SER A 92 5.23 -8.43 -1.06
CA SER A 92 4.91 -9.84 -0.81
C SER A 92 5.09 -10.21 0.67
N LYS A 93 4.27 -11.16 1.12
CA LYS A 93 4.51 -11.85 2.40
C LYS A 93 5.85 -12.59 2.42
N THR A 94 6.39 -12.93 1.25
CA THR A 94 7.68 -13.63 1.15
C THR A 94 8.82 -12.71 1.59
N ASP A 95 8.89 -11.48 1.10
CA ASP A 95 9.91 -10.52 1.53
C ASP A 95 9.72 -10.10 2.99
N ARG A 96 8.46 -10.00 3.45
CA ARG A 96 8.13 -9.79 4.87
C ARG A 96 8.79 -10.84 5.77
N ASP A 97 8.71 -12.11 5.40
CA ASP A 97 9.17 -13.23 6.23
C ASP A 97 10.65 -13.60 5.98
N LYS A 98 11.20 -13.26 4.80
CA LYS A 98 12.60 -13.59 4.44
C LYS A 98 13.61 -12.52 4.80
N LEU A 99 13.28 -11.23 4.75
CA LEU A 99 14.24 -10.17 5.00
C LEU A 99 14.41 -9.94 6.51
N SER A 100 15.66 -9.85 6.95
CA SER A 100 15.99 -9.74 8.39
C SER A 100 15.36 -8.51 9.04
N ALA A 101 15.28 -7.40 8.31
CA ALA A 101 14.70 -6.15 8.80
C ALA A 101 13.18 -6.25 8.97
N ASN A 102 12.48 -6.81 7.99
CA ASN A 102 11.03 -7.04 8.05
C ASN A 102 10.66 -8.02 9.18
N ARG A 103 11.40 -9.13 9.32
CA ARG A 103 11.21 -10.05 10.44
C ARG A 103 11.40 -9.39 11.80
N ALA A 104 12.33 -8.44 11.89
CA ALA A 104 12.55 -7.71 13.12
C ALA A 104 11.33 -6.86 13.48
N LEU A 105 10.76 -6.10 12.52
CA LEU A 105 9.50 -5.38 12.74
C LEU A 105 8.31 -6.30 13.05
N MET A 106 8.22 -7.47 12.43
CA MET A 106 7.22 -8.48 12.82
C MET A 106 7.40 -8.95 14.27
N LYS A 107 8.65 -9.05 14.75
CA LYS A 107 8.93 -9.35 16.16
C LYS A 107 8.56 -8.19 17.08
N ASN A 108 8.80 -6.95 16.65
CA ASN A 108 8.31 -5.77 17.36
C ASN A 108 6.78 -5.79 17.53
N ILE A 109 6.02 -6.15 16.48
CA ILE A 109 4.57 -6.32 16.57
C ILE A 109 4.19 -7.40 17.58
N SER A 110 4.76 -8.60 17.43
CA SER A 110 4.44 -9.75 18.28
C SER A 110 4.68 -9.50 19.76
N ASP A 111 5.70 -8.71 20.09
CA ASP A 111 6.14 -8.50 21.47
C ASP A 111 5.79 -7.11 22.01
N LEU A 112 5.10 -6.29 21.21
CA LEU A 112 4.75 -4.91 21.52
C LEU A 112 5.98 -4.03 21.85
N VAL A 113 7.04 -4.17 21.05
CA VAL A 113 8.27 -3.38 21.20
C VAL A 113 8.24 -2.18 20.27
N PRO A 114 8.33 -0.94 20.78
CA PRO A 114 8.29 0.25 19.94
C PRO A 114 9.58 0.43 19.10
N VAL A 115 9.50 1.31 18.11
CA VAL A 115 10.61 1.71 17.24
C VAL A 115 10.73 3.22 17.21
N GLY A 116 11.97 3.71 17.10
CA GLY A 116 12.24 5.08 16.75
C GLY A 116 11.86 5.37 15.29
N VAL A 117 11.38 6.58 15.01
CA VAL A 117 10.94 6.98 13.67
C VAL A 117 11.68 8.25 13.25
N TRP A 118 12.31 8.20 12.08
CA TRP A 118 12.98 9.32 11.44
C TRP A 118 12.25 9.69 10.16
N LEU A 119 11.66 10.88 10.10
CA LEU A 119 10.97 11.37 8.91
C LEU A 119 11.73 12.55 8.35
N GLN A 120 12.32 12.41 7.16
CA GLN A 120 13.05 13.52 6.56
C GLN A 120 12.09 14.65 6.18
N THR A 121 12.30 15.85 6.73
CA THR A 121 11.45 17.03 6.49
C THR A 121 11.99 17.93 5.40
N GLN A 122 13.32 17.93 5.17
CA GLN A 122 13.96 18.80 4.18
C GLN A 122 14.96 18.06 3.31
N SER A 123 14.95 18.39 2.01
CA SER A 123 15.92 17.93 1.03
C SER A 123 17.32 18.35 1.42
N LYS A 124 18.34 17.60 0.99
CA LYS A 124 19.74 17.80 1.41
C LYS A 124 20.27 19.16 0.91
N GLY A 125 20.12 20.19 1.73
CA GLY A 125 20.65 21.54 1.49
C GLY A 125 22.00 21.75 2.17
N ARG A 126 22.39 23.03 2.35
CA ARG A 126 23.65 23.41 3.03
C ARG A 126 23.81 22.82 4.43
N LYS A 127 22.70 22.66 5.17
CA LYS A 127 22.67 22.12 6.54
C LYS A 127 22.59 20.58 6.59
N GLY A 128 22.64 19.89 5.45
CA GLY A 128 22.34 18.47 5.38
C GLY A 128 20.85 18.16 5.48
N ALA A 129 20.49 16.88 5.43
CA ALA A 129 19.11 16.43 5.59
C ALA A 129 18.65 16.64 7.04
N GLN A 130 17.43 17.14 7.19
CA GLN A 130 16.79 17.39 8.48
C GLN A 130 15.62 16.42 8.68
N TYR A 131 15.34 16.08 9.93
CA TYR A 131 14.39 15.06 10.29
C TYR A 131 13.45 15.52 11.41
N LYS A 132 12.22 15.04 11.35
CA LYS A 132 11.30 14.96 12.48
C LYS A 132 11.48 13.63 13.17
N ILE A 133 11.56 13.66 14.49
CA ILE A 133 11.78 12.47 15.32
C ILE A 133 10.47 12.06 15.96
N GLY A 134 10.22 10.75 15.97
CA GLY A 134 9.09 10.16 16.67
C GLY A 134 9.44 8.83 17.30
N ILE A 135 8.50 8.31 18.06
CA ILE A 135 8.49 6.93 18.53
C ILE A 135 7.11 6.34 18.29
N ALA A 136 7.07 5.10 17.81
CA ALA A 136 5.82 4.45 17.48
C ALA A 136 5.84 2.97 17.82
N LEU A 137 4.68 2.43 18.13
CA LEU A 137 4.46 1.00 18.30
C LEU A 137 4.04 0.41 16.94
N PRO A 138 4.81 -0.54 16.37
CA PRO A 138 4.32 -1.35 15.27
C PRO A 138 3.19 -2.25 15.76
N VAL A 139 2.00 -2.17 15.16
CA VAL A 139 0.81 -2.92 15.61
C VAL A 139 0.32 -3.95 14.60
N ALA A 140 0.62 -3.78 13.31
CA ALA A 140 0.14 -4.68 12.28
C ALA A 140 0.98 -4.63 11.00
N TRP A 141 0.77 -5.62 10.14
CA TRP A 141 1.22 -5.61 8.76
C TRP A 141 0.03 -5.87 7.81
N VAL A 142 -0.12 -5.06 6.76
CA VAL A 142 -1.19 -5.17 5.77
C VAL A 142 -0.68 -4.71 4.40
N SER A 143 -0.89 -5.53 3.37
CA SER A 143 -0.65 -5.16 1.96
C SER A 143 0.74 -4.60 1.62
N GLY A 144 1.79 -5.04 2.33
CA GLY A 144 3.18 -4.56 2.17
C GLY A 144 3.59 -3.45 3.14
N PHE A 145 2.68 -3.00 4.00
CA PHE A 145 2.91 -1.91 4.95
C PHE A 145 2.86 -2.40 6.38
N PHE A 146 3.77 -1.88 7.20
CA PHE A 146 3.68 -1.90 8.65
C PHE A 146 2.84 -0.70 9.10
N ILE A 147 1.85 -0.96 9.96
CA ILE A 147 1.07 0.08 10.61
C ILE A 147 1.76 0.42 11.93
N LEU A 148 2.22 1.66 12.01
CA LEU A 148 2.89 2.22 13.19
C LEU A 148 1.94 3.22 13.87
N VAL A 149 1.81 3.10 15.18
CA VAL A 149 1.00 3.99 16.01
C VAL A 149 1.91 4.77 16.94
N GLY A 150 2.03 6.06 16.67
CA GLY A 150 2.74 7.00 17.51
C GLY A 150 1.92 7.42 18.71
N ALA A 151 2.59 7.54 19.85
CA ALA A 151 1.97 8.04 21.07
C ALA A 151 1.67 9.54 20.97
N SER A 152 0.68 9.98 21.74
CA SER A 152 0.42 11.40 22.02
C SER A 152 1.62 12.05 22.74
N PRO A 153 1.65 13.39 22.87
CA PRO A 153 2.67 14.08 23.67
C PRO A 153 2.75 13.63 25.14
N THR A 154 1.66 13.07 25.69
CA THR A 154 1.61 12.51 27.06
C THR A 154 2.13 11.07 27.14
N GLY A 155 2.46 10.45 26.00
CA GLY A 155 2.95 9.08 25.92
C GLY A 155 1.84 8.02 25.82
N ASP A 156 0.60 8.45 25.59
CA ASP A 156 -0.56 7.58 25.48
C ASP A 156 -0.70 7.06 24.05
N ILE A 157 -0.89 5.76 23.92
CA ILE A 157 -1.25 5.11 22.65
C ILE A 157 -2.78 4.95 22.63
N PRO A 158 -3.47 5.32 21.54
CA PRO A 158 -4.91 5.13 21.41
C PRO A 158 -5.32 3.69 21.73
N ASP A 159 -6.28 3.51 22.63
CA ASP A 159 -6.75 2.18 23.07
C ASP A 159 -7.72 1.55 22.05
N ASP A 160 -8.35 2.35 21.19
CA ASP A 160 -9.30 1.92 20.16
C ASP A 160 -8.78 2.24 18.76
N ILE A 161 -7.83 1.42 18.29
CA ILE A 161 -7.33 1.49 16.92
C ILE A 161 -8.23 0.57 16.06
N PRO A 162 -8.86 1.09 15.00
CA PRO A 162 -9.63 0.27 14.06
C PRO A 162 -8.81 -0.90 13.50
N SER A 163 -9.46 -1.84 12.82
CA SER A 163 -8.74 -2.97 12.24
C SER A 163 -7.58 -2.51 11.34
N PRO A 164 -6.50 -3.30 11.18
CA PRO A 164 -5.36 -2.90 10.37
C PRO A 164 -5.73 -2.47 8.93
N ALA A 165 -6.76 -3.10 8.34
CA ALA A 165 -7.24 -2.75 7.02
C ALA A 165 -7.96 -1.38 7.00
N GLU A 166 -8.82 -1.12 7.99
CA GLU A 166 -9.51 0.17 8.12
C GLU A 166 -8.53 1.30 8.41
N THR A 167 -7.58 1.07 9.32
CA THR A 167 -6.51 2.02 9.63
C THR A 167 -5.68 2.36 8.39
N PHE A 168 -5.32 1.34 7.60
CA PHE A 168 -4.59 1.56 6.35
C PHE A 168 -5.39 2.36 5.33
N THR A 169 -6.66 2.01 5.11
CA THR A 169 -7.56 2.76 4.22
C THR A 169 -7.74 4.21 4.67
N PHE A 170 -7.89 4.45 5.97
CA PHE A 170 -7.99 5.78 6.55
C PHE A 170 -6.73 6.63 6.27
N ILE A 171 -5.54 6.05 6.47
CA ILE A 171 -4.26 6.74 6.17
C ILE A 171 -4.20 7.14 4.69
N LEU A 172 -4.54 6.22 3.79
CA LEU A 172 -4.55 6.48 2.35
C LEU A 172 -5.51 7.61 1.97
N GLN A 173 -6.73 7.57 2.50
CA GLN A 173 -7.73 8.61 2.24
C GLN A 173 -7.25 9.98 2.71
N LYS A 174 -6.71 10.08 3.93
CA LYS A 174 -6.19 11.35 4.47
C LYS A 174 -5.03 11.91 3.67
N ASN A 175 -4.12 11.04 3.24
CA ASN A 175 -3.01 11.43 2.37
C ASN A 175 -3.49 11.94 1.01
N GLN A 176 -4.55 11.36 0.45
CA GLN A 176 -5.18 11.84 -0.79
C GLN A 176 -5.87 13.20 -0.60
N GLU A 177 -6.60 13.40 0.50
CA GLU A 177 -7.25 14.68 0.83
C GLU A 177 -6.22 15.82 0.96
N GLU A 178 -5.07 15.58 1.58
CA GLU A 178 -3.99 16.57 1.68
C GLU A 178 -3.41 16.96 0.32
N ILE A 179 -3.24 16.00 -0.60
CA ILE A 179 -2.75 16.26 -1.95
C ILE A 179 -3.72 17.20 -2.69
N VAL A 180 -5.02 16.93 -2.62
CA VAL A 180 -6.05 17.74 -3.27
C VAL A 180 -6.12 19.17 -2.68
N ASN A 181 -5.90 19.32 -1.37
CA ASN A 181 -5.97 20.62 -0.69
C ASN A 181 -4.70 21.47 -0.81
N THR A 182 -3.59 20.91 -1.29
CA THR A 182 -2.30 21.62 -1.40
C THR A 182 -2.06 22.21 -2.81
N GLU A 183 -2.96 22.00 -3.77
CA GLU A 183 -2.83 22.59 -5.11
C GLU A 183 -3.17 24.10 -5.11
N GLY A 184 -2.15 24.93 -4.85
CA GLY A 184 -2.03 26.23 -5.51
C GLY A 184 -1.72 26.05 -7.00
N PHE A 185 -1.80 27.14 -7.77
CA PHE A 185 -1.55 27.18 -9.23
C PHE A 185 -0.43 26.23 -9.71
N PHE A 186 -0.74 25.41 -10.71
CA PHE A 186 0.19 24.46 -11.33
C PHE A 186 1.46 25.16 -11.87
N ASP A 187 2.61 24.91 -11.24
CA ASP A 187 3.93 25.35 -11.71
C ASP A 187 4.71 24.14 -12.29
N PRO A 188 4.87 24.05 -13.62
CA PRO A 188 5.59 22.94 -14.27
C PRO A 188 7.10 22.91 -13.95
N SER A 189 7.67 23.95 -13.33
CA SER A 189 9.07 24.02 -12.96
C SER A 189 9.40 23.38 -11.59
N SER A 190 8.39 23.14 -10.76
CA SER A 190 8.53 22.51 -9.44
C SER A 190 8.21 21.00 -9.42
N VAL A 191 7.87 20.41 -10.57
CA VAL A 191 7.41 19.02 -10.67
C VAL A 191 8.60 18.05 -10.81
N VAL A 192 8.81 17.21 -9.79
CA VAL A 192 9.67 16.03 -9.90
C VAL A 192 8.91 14.98 -10.72
N ASP A 193 9.56 14.34 -11.70
CA ASP A 193 8.95 13.33 -12.60
C ASP A 193 8.59 12.03 -11.84
N GLU A 194 7.47 12.07 -11.11
CA GLU A 194 6.89 10.94 -10.37
C GLU A 194 6.34 9.85 -11.29
N ARG A 195 6.23 10.11 -12.60
CA ARG A 195 5.80 9.11 -13.59
C ARG A 195 6.69 7.88 -13.54
N LYS A 196 7.99 8.02 -13.27
CA LYS A 196 8.93 6.88 -13.08
C LYS A 196 8.71 6.09 -11.79
N LYS A 197 8.11 6.68 -10.75
CA LYS A 197 7.75 5.99 -9.49
C LYS A 197 6.37 5.35 -9.58
N ALA A 198 5.39 6.06 -10.13
CA ALA A 198 4.06 5.52 -10.42
C ALA A 198 4.15 4.36 -11.43
N LEU A 199 4.94 4.50 -12.50
CA LEU A 199 5.21 3.39 -13.42
C LEU A 199 5.93 2.23 -12.74
N ARG A 200 6.78 2.44 -11.72
CA ARG A 200 7.40 1.33 -10.97
C ARG A 200 6.43 0.65 -10.00
N ALA A 201 5.51 1.37 -9.37
CA ALA A 201 4.47 0.79 -8.53
C ALA A 201 3.38 0.08 -9.36
N ILE A 202 3.07 0.62 -10.55
CA ILE A 202 2.18 0.02 -11.55
C ILE A 202 2.86 -1.19 -12.18
N VAL A 203 4.15 -1.12 -12.56
CA VAL A 203 4.93 -2.27 -13.06
C VAL A 203 5.24 -3.29 -11.96
N GLN A 204 5.28 -2.94 -10.68
CA GLN A 204 5.40 -3.92 -9.58
C GLN A 204 4.05 -4.57 -9.22
N ARG A 205 2.92 -3.87 -9.37
CA ARG A 205 1.57 -4.47 -9.26
C ARG A 205 1.17 -5.27 -10.50
N GLN A 206 1.62 -4.86 -11.68
CA GLN A 206 1.33 -5.49 -12.98
C GLN A 206 2.43 -6.50 -13.42
N GLY A 207 3.59 -6.48 -12.77
CA GLY A 207 4.70 -7.38 -13.01
C GLY A 207 4.67 -8.61 -12.12
N GLN A 208 3.86 -9.58 -12.53
CA GLN A 208 3.88 -11.00 -12.10
C GLN A 208 3.00 -11.44 -10.91
N SER A 209 1.75 -10.99 -10.81
CA SER A 209 0.75 -11.93 -10.28
C SER A 209 0.60 -13.06 -11.31
N SER A 210 0.84 -14.31 -10.90
CA SER A 210 0.69 -15.48 -11.79
C SER A 210 -0.71 -15.56 -12.41
N PHE A 211 -1.71 -15.01 -11.71
CA PHE A 211 -3.06 -14.78 -12.18
C PHE A 211 -3.13 -13.89 -13.43
N ARG A 212 -2.55 -12.67 -13.39
CA ARG A 212 -2.55 -11.74 -14.53
C ARG A 212 -1.98 -12.38 -15.79
N LYS A 213 -0.82 -13.04 -15.66
CA LYS A 213 -0.17 -13.73 -16.79
C LYS A 213 -1.08 -14.80 -17.41
N LYS A 214 -1.74 -15.62 -16.59
CA LYS A 214 -2.64 -16.68 -17.06
C LYS A 214 -3.88 -16.10 -17.76
N VAL A 215 -4.49 -15.07 -17.18
CA VAL A 215 -5.68 -14.41 -17.77
C VAL A 215 -5.34 -13.76 -19.10
N LEU A 216 -4.26 -12.96 -19.19
CA LEU A 216 -3.83 -12.38 -20.46
C LEU A 216 -3.51 -13.44 -21.50
N HIS A 217 -2.82 -14.52 -21.11
CA HIS A 217 -2.50 -15.61 -22.03
C HIS A 217 -3.76 -16.27 -22.59
N ALA A 218 -4.76 -16.56 -21.75
CA ALA A 218 -6.01 -17.20 -22.17
C ALA A 218 -6.79 -16.38 -23.20
N TYR A 219 -6.79 -15.06 -23.08
CA TYR A 219 -7.47 -14.14 -23.99
C TYR A 219 -6.56 -13.59 -25.11
N GLY A 220 -5.33 -14.10 -25.24
CA GLY A 220 -4.38 -13.66 -26.27
C GLY A 220 -3.95 -12.20 -26.14
N GLY A 221 -3.92 -11.67 -24.91
CA GLY A 221 -3.50 -10.31 -24.61
C GLY A 221 -4.48 -9.23 -25.09
N LYS A 222 -5.78 -9.55 -25.18
CA LYS A 222 -6.81 -8.61 -25.64
C LYS A 222 -7.94 -8.44 -24.65
N CYS A 223 -8.43 -7.21 -24.52
CA CYS A 223 -9.66 -6.91 -23.81
C CYS A 223 -10.85 -7.61 -24.49
N PRO A 224 -11.64 -8.42 -23.76
CA PRO A 224 -12.76 -9.15 -24.35
C PRO A 224 -13.96 -8.25 -24.71
N ILE A 225 -14.03 -7.03 -24.16
CA ILE A 225 -15.10 -6.04 -24.40
C ILE A 225 -14.70 -5.05 -25.50
N THR A 226 -13.51 -4.44 -25.38
CA THR A 226 -13.09 -3.36 -26.30
C THR A 226 -12.22 -3.85 -27.45
N GLY A 227 -11.64 -5.04 -27.34
CA GLY A 227 -10.65 -5.56 -28.28
C GLY A 227 -9.26 -4.93 -28.18
N CYS A 228 -9.03 -4.00 -27.23
CA CYS A 228 -7.73 -3.39 -26.98
C CYS A 228 -6.66 -4.45 -26.73
N ASP A 229 -5.53 -4.35 -27.44
CA ASP A 229 -4.43 -5.32 -27.43
C ASP A 229 -3.08 -4.73 -27.00
N ILE A 230 -3.14 -3.57 -26.34
CA ILE A 230 -1.98 -2.95 -25.70
C ILE A 230 -1.86 -3.50 -24.29
N GLU A 231 -0.91 -4.42 -24.06
CA GLU A 231 -0.79 -5.15 -22.79
C GLU A 231 -0.64 -4.22 -21.59
N GLU A 232 0.07 -3.10 -21.73
CA GLU A 232 0.27 -2.09 -20.67
C GLU A 232 -1.02 -1.37 -20.28
N ALA A 233 -2.03 -1.36 -21.16
CA ALA A 233 -3.34 -0.81 -20.88
C ALA A 233 -4.30 -1.84 -20.26
N LEU A 234 -3.88 -3.11 -20.14
CA LEU A 234 -4.70 -4.21 -19.66
C LEU A 234 -4.39 -4.61 -18.21
N GLU A 235 -5.46 -4.78 -17.46
CA GLU A 235 -5.49 -5.21 -16.07
C GLU A 235 -6.28 -6.51 -15.94
N ALA A 236 -5.88 -7.39 -15.02
CA ALA A 236 -6.62 -8.63 -14.78
C ALA A 236 -7.69 -8.36 -13.71
N ALA A 237 -8.90 -8.13 -14.18
CA ALA A 237 -10.09 -7.94 -13.36
C ALA A 237 -10.59 -9.27 -12.82
N HIS A 238 -10.92 -9.32 -11.54
CA HIS A 238 -11.65 -10.45 -10.96
C HIS A 238 -13.14 -10.31 -11.27
N ILE A 239 -13.83 -11.43 -11.50
CA ILE A 239 -15.30 -11.44 -11.63
C ILE A 239 -15.90 -11.46 -10.22
N THR A 240 -15.65 -12.54 -9.47
CA THR A 240 -15.87 -12.61 -8.03
C THR A 240 -14.68 -11.97 -7.30
N PRO A 241 -14.89 -11.03 -6.36
CA PRO A 241 -13.82 -10.32 -5.66
C PRO A 241 -12.73 -11.21 -5.07
N TYR A 242 -11.53 -10.66 -4.92
CA TYR A 242 -10.41 -11.39 -4.37
C TYR A 242 -10.64 -11.76 -2.88
N MET A 243 -10.75 -13.06 -2.59
CA MET A 243 -10.89 -13.59 -1.23
C MET A 243 -9.70 -14.47 -0.79
N GLY A 244 -8.62 -14.51 -1.59
CA GLY A 244 -7.43 -15.33 -1.34
C GLY A 244 -6.92 -16.01 -2.60
N THR A 245 -5.91 -16.87 -2.47
CA THR A 245 -5.31 -17.56 -3.65
C THR A 245 -6.28 -18.51 -4.37
N SER A 246 -7.33 -18.96 -3.70
CA SER A 246 -8.39 -19.79 -4.28
C SER A 246 -9.21 -19.06 -5.36
N THR A 247 -9.33 -17.72 -5.30
CA THR A 247 -10.08 -16.94 -6.29
C THR A 247 -9.23 -16.51 -7.49
N ASN A 248 -7.94 -16.88 -7.53
CA ASN A 248 -7.02 -16.62 -8.64
C ASN A 248 -7.11 -17.69 -9.75
N SER A 249 -8.33 -17.95 -10.22
CA SER A 249 -8.64 -18.86 -11.34
C SER A 249 -8.85 -18.08 -12.63
N VAL A 250 -8.39 -18.59 -13.78
CA VAL A 250 -8.62 -17.95 -15.10
C VAL A 250 -10.11 -17.75 -15.37
N GLN A 251 -10.95 -18.70 -14.94
CA GLN A 251 -12.41 -18.61 -15.05
C GLN A 251 -13.01 -17.49 -14.17
N ASN A 252 -12.26 -16.95 -13.23
CA ASN A 252 -12.64 -15.82 -12.39
C ASN A 252 -11.95 -14.52 -12.86
N GLY A 253 -11.43 -14.47 -14.09
CA GLY A 253 -10.62 -13.36 -14.56
C GLY A 253 -10.97 -12.89 -15.97
N LEU A 254 -11.02 -11.56 -16.15
CA LEU A 254 -11.11 -10.89 -17.44
C LEU A 254 -9.94 -9.92 -17.59
N PRO A 255 -9.18 -9.93 -18.70
CA PRO A 255 -8.20 -8.90 -18.96
C PRO A 255 -8.90 -7.66 -19.51
N LEU A 256 -9.13 -6.64 -18.71
CA LEU A 256 -9.88 -5.44 -19.10
C LEU A 256 -8.95 -4.25 -19.33
N ARG A 257 -9.33 -3.35 -20.23
CA ARG A 257 -8.67 -2.03 -20.34
C ARG A 257 -8.94 -1.25 -19.05
N GLY A 258 -7.98 -0.51 -18.50
CA GLY A 258 -8.09 0.07 -17.14
C GLY A 258 -9.36 0.90 -16.86
N ASP A 259 -9.85 1.65 -17.84
CA ASP A 259 -11.13 2.37 -17.74
C ASP A 259 -12.34 1.42 -17.65
N ILE A 260 -12.36 0.37 -18.48
CA ILE A 260 -13.39 -0.68 -18.46
C ILE A 260 -13.34 -1.48 -17.17
N HIS A 261 -12.15 -1.76 -16.65
CA HIS A 261 -11.97 -2.42 -15.34
C HIS A 261 -12.56 -1.56 -14.21
N THR A 262 -12.28 -0.26 -14.21
CA THR A 262 -12.86 0.66 -13.22
C THR A 262 -14.40 0.64 -13.28
N LEU A 263 -14.98 0.67 -14.48
CA LEU A 263 -16.44 0.63 -14.66
C LEU A 263 -17.04 -0.74 -14.31
N TRP A 264 -16.29 -1.83 -14.50
CA TRP A 264 -16.65 -3.18 -14.08
C TRP A 264 -16.72 -3.32 -12.55
N ASP A 265 -15.71 -2.82 -11.84
CA ASP A 265 -15.66 -2.85 -10.37
C ASP A 265 -16.75 -1.98 -9.73
N LEU A 266 -17.14 -0.89 -10.40
CA LEU A 266 -18.25 -0.04 -10.01
C LEU A 266 -19.64 -0.63 -10.31
N GLY A 267 -19.72 -1.79 -10.97
CA GLY A 267 -20.98 -2.43 -11.34
C GLY A 267 -21.70 -1.76 -12.52
N TYR A 268 -21.00 -0.92 -13.31
CA TYR A 268 -21.60 -0.24 -14.46
C TYR A 268 -21.52 -1.04 -15.77
N ILE A 269 -20.68 -2.08 -15.80
CA ILE A 269 -20.50 -2.98 -16.94
C ILE A 269 -20.56 -4.40 -16.41
N CYS A 270 -21.41 -5.24 -17.00
CA CYS A 270 -21.65 -6.62 -16.56
C CYS A 270 -21.84 -7.50 -17.81
N VAL A 271 -21.95 -8.81 -17.62
CA VAL A 271 -22.18 -9.76 -18.72
C VAL A 271 -23.37 -10.64 -18.39
N ASP A 272 -24.29 -10.78 -19.33
CA ASP A 272 -25.34 -11.79 -19.26
C ASP A 272 -24.72 -13.17 -19.53
N SER A 273 -24.75 -14.07 -18.55
CA SER A 273 -24.12 -15.40 -18.67
C SER A 273 -24.90 -16.36 -19.57
N SER A 274 -26.15 -16.04 -19.90
CA SER A 274 -27.02 -16.87 -20.74
C SER A 274 -26.55 -16.88 -22.19
N ASP A 275 -26.11 -15.72 -22.71
CA ASP A 275 -25.69 -15.52 -24.09
C ASP A 275 -24.31 -14.84 -24.23
N MET A 276 -23.67 -14.50 -23.11
CA MET A 276 -22.38 -13.80 -23.02
C MET A 276 -22.43 -12.36 -23.60
N THR A 277 -23.57 -11.69 -23.50
CA THR A 277 -23.73 -10.31 -23.96
C THR A 277 -23.30 -9.29 -22.92
N VAL A 278 -22.61 -8.23 -23.34
CA VAL A 278 -22.18 -7.13 -22.46
C VAL A 278 -23.36 -6.19 -22.16
N LEU A 279 -23.64 -6.00 -20.87
CA LEU A 279 -24.68 -5.12 -20.34
C LEU A 279 -24.03 -3.86 -19.75
N LEU A 280 -24.64 -2.70 -20.00
CA LEU A 280 -24.17 -1.41 -19.51
C LEU A 280 -25.28 -0.75 -18.71
N HIS A 281 -24.92 -0.16 -17.57
CA HIS A 281 -25.81 0.69 -16.80
C HIS A 281 -26.31 1.86 -17.68
N PRO A 282 -27.57 2.32 -17.55
CA PRO A 282 -28.16 3.35 -18.42
C PRO A 282 -27.32 4.61 -18.58
N LYS A 283 -26.62 5.03 -17.51
CA LYS A 283 -25.69 6.17 -17.50
C LYS A 283 -24.56 6.06 -18.54
N LEU A 284 -24.11 4.85 -18.87
CA LEU A 284 -23.04 4.62 -19.84
C LEU A 284 -23.55 4.50 -21.29
N GLN A 285 -24.83 4.17 -21.49
CA GLN A 285 -25.36 3.90 -22.83
C GLN A 285 -25.35 5.15 -23.72
N SER A 286 -25.54 6.34 -23.15
CA SER A 286 -25.45 7.62 -23.87
C SER A 286 -24.04 8.20 -23.96
N SER A 287 -23.02 7.46 -23.50
CA SER A 287 -21.62 7.89 -23.50
C SER A 287 -20.82 7.21 -24.62
N GLU A 288 -19.52 7.49 -24.70
CA GLU A 288 -18.61 6.79 -25.62
C GLU A 288 -18.53 5.27 -25.40
N TYR A 289 -18.93 4.79 -24.21
CA TYR A 289 -18.99 3.37 -23.88
C TYR A 289 -20.22 2.67 -24.45
N GLY A 290 -21.27 3.41 -24.83
CA GLY A 290 -22.55 2.86 -25.29
C GLY A 290 -22.44 1.87 -26.44
N LYS A 291 -21.43 2.04 -27.29
CA LYS A 291 -21.10 1.11 -28.38
C LYS A 291 -20.80 -0.32 -27.94
N HIS A 292 -20.47 -0.53 -26.66
CA HIS A 292 -20.19 -1.84 -26.08
C HIS A 292 -21.43 -2.55 -25.54
N HIS A 293 -22.54 -1.83 -25.36
CA HIS A 293 -23.80 -2.44 -24.93
C HIS A 293 -24.33 -3.40 -26.00
N GLY A 294 -24.76 -4.59 -25.59
CA GLY A 294 -25.29 -5.59 -26.53
C GLY A 294 -24.23 -6.30 -27.36
N MET A 295 -22.93 -6.00 -27.18
CA MET A 295 -21.87 -6.73 -27.87
C MET A 295 -21.64 -8.09 -27.22
N ALA A 296 -21.35 -9.11 -28.04
CA ALA A 296 -20.91 -10.40 -27.53
C ALA A 296 -19.52 -10.28 -26.90
N LEU A 297 -19.38 -10.77 -25.66
CA LEU A 297 -18.10 -10.91 -24.98
C LEU A 297 -17.20 -11.87 -25.76
N ARG A 298 -15.96 -11.45 -26.05
CA ARG A 298 -14.99 -12.35 -26.68
C ARG A 298 -14.50 -13.38 -25.67
N LEU A 299 -14.75 -14.65 -25.96
CA LEU A 299 -14.30 -15.78 -25.13
C LEU A 299 -12.87 -16.22 -25.50
N PRO A 300 -12.15 -16.85 -24.56
CA PRO A 300 -10.84 -17.45 -24.83
C PRO A 300 -10.97 -18.62 -25.80
N LYS A 301 -9.87 -18.95 -26.50
CA LYS A 301 -9.84 -20.07 -27.47
C LYS A 301 -10.08 -21.42 -26.80
N ASN A 302 -9.59 -21.57 -25.58
CA ASN A 302 -9.78 -22.77 -24.79
C ASN A 302 -11.03 -22.64 -23.93
N VAL A 303 -11.97 -23.56 -24.11
CA VAL A 303 -13.27 -23.55 -23.42
C VAL A 303 -13.09 -23.69 -21.90
N SER A 304 -12.06 -24.39 -21.42
CA SER A 304 -11.82 -24.52 -19.98
C SER A 304 -11.41 -23.22 -19.30
N ASP A 305 -10.98 -22.22 -20.07
CA ASP A 305 -10.55 -20.91 -19.57
C ASP A 305 -11.69 -19.87 -19.62
N ALA A 306 -12.86 -20.25 -20.17
CA ALA A 306 -14.03 -19.38 -20.24
C ALA A 306 -14.47 -18.91 -18.84
N PRO A 307 -15.04 -17.70 -18.72
CA PRO A 307 -15.46 -17.17 -17.44
C PRO A 307 -16.54 -18.07 -16.82
N SER A 308 -16.48 -18.23 -15.50
CA SER A 308 -17.49 -18.98 -14.76
C SER A 308 -18.83 -18.28 -14.86
N LYS A 309 -19.84 -18.99 -15.40
CA LYS A 309 -21.19 -18.45 -15.51
C LYS A 309 -21.75 -18.02 -14.15
N SER A 310 -21.56 -18.84 -13.12
CA SER A 310 -22.04 -18.52 -11.77
C SER A 310 -21.37 -17.28 -11.18
N ALA A 311 -20.11 -17.02 -11.52
CA ALA A 311 -19.42 -15.81 -11.08
C ALA A 311 -19.95 -14.58 -11.82
N LEU A 312 -20.24 -14.72 -13.12
CA LEU A 312 -20.88 -13.66 -13.90
C LEU A 312 -22.29 -13.36 -13.40
N ASP A 313 -23.06 -14.37 -13.01
CA ASP A 313 -24.39 -14.21 -12.42
C ASP A 313 -24.32 -13.46 -11.08
N GLU A 314 -23.39 -13.84 -10.20
CA GLU A 314 -23.17 -13.15 -8.92
C GLU A 314 -22.73 -11.69 -9.13
N HIS A 315 -21.85 -11.42 -10.10
CA HIS A 315 -21.45 -10.06 -10.45
C HIS A 315 -22.62 -9.26 -11.04
N ARG A 316 -23.48 -9.89 -11.85
CA ARG A 316 -24.69 -9.28 -12.41
C ARG A 316 -25.71 -8.91 -11.33
N ASP A 317 -25.87 -9.74 -10.30
CA ASP A 317 -26.70 -9.41 -9.13
C ASP A 317 -26.16 -8.17 -8.39
N PHE A 318 -24.83 -8.02 -8.29
CA PHE A 318 -24.21 -6.82 -7.74
C PHE A 318 -24.45 -5.57 -8.60
N CYS A 319 -24.53 -5.73 -9.92
CA CYS A 319 -24.79 -4.63 -10.85
C CYS A 319 -26.23 -4.10 -10.84
N ASP A 320 -27.19 -4.90 -10.36
CA ASP A 320 -28.63 -4.60 -10.44
C ASP A 320 -29.12 -4.36 -11.89
N LEU A 321 -28.60 -5.15 -12.84
CA LEU A 321 -28.89 -5.12 -14.29
C LEU A 321 -29.43 -6.45 -14.82
#